data_AF-G6FUT5-F1
#
_entry.id   AF-G6FUT5-F1
#
_cell.length_a   1.000
_cell.length_b   1.000
_cell.length_c   1.000
_cell.angle_alpha   90.00
_cell.angle_beta   90.00
_cell.angle_gamma   90.00
#
_symmetry.space_group_name_H-M   'P 1'
#
loop_
_entity.id
_entity.type
_entity.pdbx_description
1 polymer ?
#
loop_
_entity_poly.entity_id
_entity_poly.type
_entity_poly.pdbx_seq_one_letter_code
_entity_poly.pdbx_strand_id
1 'polypeptide(L)'
;MAKPIEFNLFAPYNKAAALIGSFSDWQEIPMEKGNDGYFRTTVELEDGDYQYKFRLQSKSWFLEEDQWVDVTDPYAIDIDELSGQDHGIVHIKDGQRIVDTYVWQHDDKPLAADHELVIYELHVGDFSGGEDDPYARGKYKHVIEKLDYLCELGINAIELMPVKEYPGDHSWGYNPRYFFATESSYGSTAELKNLIDECHARGIRVIMDGIYNHSEASSPLTQIDHDYWYHHSPRDPDNSWGPEFNYELYDENLETYPARRFIGDTVRFWIEEYHIDGIRYDAARQIANYDFMHWIVQEAKKTAGAKPFYNVAEHIPETTSITNVDGPMDGCWHDSFYHCIKEHICGETFDLERLKDVIDCKRQGFMGATNVVNYLTNHDHNHLMVDLGDRNIFDEEAFRRIRLGVAILMTAVGVPLVWMGEEFGEYKPKTPESAKIDWTLLGNDLNRGLFEYYKGLINLRKQNHALYTENIDFIHENPEAKVLAYSRWNDEGSRVVVVANFSENFLAGYHVPNFPNGGTWHEWTGNYDVEAGDDGIMIDIGPYEAKVFVWH
;
A
#
# COMPACT_ATOMS: atom_id res chain seq x y z
N MET A 1 -37.01 22.30 5.01
CA MET A 1 -38.22 21.44 5.05
C MET A 1 -37.71 20.05 5.28
N ALA A 2 -38.08 19.48 6.42
CA ALA A 2 -37.71 18.11 6.74
C ALA A 2 -38.22 17.14 5.67
N LYS A 3 -37.43 16.12 5.40
CA LYS A 3 -37.76 15.02 4.51
C LYS A 3 -37.51 13.69 5.23
N PRO A 4 -38.25 12.63 4.90
CA PRO A 4 -38.09 11.32 5.51
C PRO A 4 -36.75 10.69 5.11
N ILE A 5 -35.90 10.42 6.10
CA ILE A 5 -34.62 9.74 5.95
C ILE A 5 -34.72 8.37 6.63
N GLU A 6 -34.53 7.30 5.85
CA GLU A 6 -34.47 5.94 6.39
C GLU A 6 -33.12 5.71 7.08
N PHE A 7 -33.16 5.08 8.26
CA PHE A 7 -32.02 4.48 8.94
C PHE A 7 -32.23 2.97 8.97
N ASN A 8 -31.20 2.20 8.63
CA ASN A 8 -31.26 0.76 8.68
C ASN A 8 -30.00 0.15 9.32
N LEU A 9 -30.17 -0.99 9.98
CA LEU A 9 -29.11 -1.74 10.64
C LEU A 9 -29.25 -3.22 10.30
N PHE A 10 -28.22 -3.82 9.71
CA PHE A 10 -28.18 -5.26 9.47
C PHE A 10 -27.82 -5.99 10.77
N ALA A 11 -28.80 -6.62 11.40
CA ALA A 11 -28.66 -7.35 12.66
C ALA A 11 -29.63 -8.55 12.65
N PRO A 12 -29.37 -9.54 11.78
CA PRO A 12 -30.40 -10.47 11.30
C PRO A 12 -30.97 -11.37 12.38
N TYR A 13 -30.21 -11.67 13.43
CA TYR A 13 -30.65 -12.55 14.52
C TYR A 13 -30.92 -11.81 15.83
N ASN A 14 -30.57 -10.53 15.95
CA ASN A 14 -30.84 -9.71 17.12
C ASN A 14 -32.34 -9.49 17.33
N LYS A 15 -32.80 -9.38 18.57
CA LYS A 15 -34.24 -9.37 18.90
C LYS A 15 -34.89 -8.00 18.72
N ALA A 16 -34.19 -6.93 19.08
CA ALA A 16 -34.70 -5.56 19.02
C ALA A 16 -33.58 -4.55 18.78
N ALA A 17 -33.92 -3.45 18.12
CA ALA A 17 -33.07 -2.29 17.93
C ALA A 17 -33.89 -0.99 17.96
N ALA A 18 -33.23 0.10 18.32
CA ALA A 18 -33.73 1.46 18.29
C ALA A 18 -32.65 2.39 17.69
N LEU A 19 -33.09 3.45 17.03
CA LEU A 19 -32.24 4.55 16.62
C LEU A 19 -32.19 5.59 17.74
N ILE A 20 -30.99 6.09 18.05
CA ILE A 20 -30.79 7.23 18.95
C ILE A 20 -29.93 8.27 18.24
N GLY A 21 -30.19 9.56 18.49
CA GLY A 21 -29.34 10.60 17.91
C GLY A 21 -29.69 11.99 18.39
N SER A 22 -28.90 12.94 17.91
CA SER A 22 -29.06 14.38 18.18
C SER A 22 -30.46 14.92 17.83
N PHE A 23 -31.10 14.38 16.78
CA PHE A 23 -32.46 14.75 16.36
C PHE A 23 -33.58 14.25 17.28
N SER A 24 -33.29 13.34 18.22
CA SER A 24 -34.25 12.81 19.19
C SER A 24 -33.89 13.14 20.64
N ASP A 25 -32.96 14.07 20.87
CA ASP A 25 -32.35 14.29 22.20
C ASP A 25 -31.86 12.97 22.82
N TRP A 26 -31.29 12.09 21.97
CA TRP A 26 -30.83 10.75 22.32
C TRP A 26 -31.90 9.82 22.91
N GLN A 27 -33.19 10.13 22.70
CA GLN A 27 -34.30 9.23 23.03
C GLN A 27 -34.45 8.15 21.96
N GLU A 28 -34.87 6.96 22.39
CA GLU A 28 -35.05 5.80 21.53
C GLU A 28 -36.19 5.99 20.53
N ILE A 29 -35.89 5.80 19.26
CA ILE A 29 -36.86 5.64 18.18
C ILE A 29 -36.89 4.16 17.80
N PRO A 30 -37.97 3.42 18.09
CA PRO A 30 -38.05 1.99 17.78
C PRO A 30 -37.83 1.71 16.30
N MET A 31 -37.14 0.60 16.00
CA MET A 31 -36.95 0.12 14.64
C MET A 31 -37.72 -1.18 14.40
N GLU A 32 -38.25 -1.32 13.19
CA GLU A 32 -38.99 -2.51 12.77
C GLU A 32 -38.05 -3.51 12.09
N LYS A 33 -38.11 -4.77 12.50
CA LYS A 33 -37.30 -5.85 11.92
C LYS A 33 -37.97 -6.43 10.67
N GLY A 34 -37.27 -6.38 9.55
CA GLY A 34 -37.63 -7.05 8.31
C GLY A 34 -37.20 -8.52 8.28
N ASN A 35 -37.80 -9.29 7.37
CA ASN A 35 -37.42 -10.70 7.12
C ASN A 35 -36.07 -10.83 6.40
N ASP A 36 -35.54 -9.72 5.88
CA ASP A 36 -34.24 -9.61 5.22
C ASP A 36 -33.09 -9.33 6.21
N GLY A 37 -33.37 -9.37 7.51
CA GLY A 37 -32.38 -9.22 8.57
C GLY A 37 -32.06 -7.78 8.96
N TYR A 38 -32.73 -6.79 8.35
CA TYR A 38 -32.54 -5.39 8.67
C TYR A 38 -33.58 -4.87 9.67
N PHE A 39 -33.12 -4.07 10.62
CA PHE A 39 -33.99 -3.15 11.35
C PHE A 39 -34.10 -1.84 10.58
N ARG A 40 -35.29 -1.24 10.49
CA ARG A 40 -35.52 0.03 9.79
C ARG A 40 -36.38 0.99 10.59
N THR A 41 -36.10 2.28 10.44
CA THR A 41 -37.00 3.36 10.88
C THR A 41 -36.80 4.58 9.98
N THR A 42 -37.71 5.55 10.05
CA THR A 42 -37.64 6.78 9.25
C THR A 42 -37.79 7.99 10.16
N VAL A 43 -36.90 8.95 9.99
CA VAL A 43 -36.91 10.22 10.73
C VAL A 43 -37.00 11.38 9.73
N GLU A 44 -37.85 12.34 10.02
CA GLU A 44 -37.93 13.59 9.26
C GLU A 44 -36.77 14.50 9.64
N LEU A 45 -35.80 14.68 8.74
CA LEU A 45 -34.61 15.51 8.97
C LEU A 45 -34.56 16.65 7.96
N GLU A 46 -34.15 17.83 8.41
CA GLU A 46 -33.79 18.93 7.50
C GLU A 46 -32.36 18.72 6.97
N ASP A 47 -31.95 19.56 6.03
CA ASP A 47 -30.56 19.56 5.58
C ASP A 47 -29.64 19.96 6.75
N GLY A 48 -28.56 19.21 6.95
CA GLY A 48 -27.65 19.38 8.07
C GLY A 48 -26.95 18.08 8.47
N ASP A 49 -26.13 18.19 9.50
CA ASP A 49 -25.33 17.08 10.03
C ASP A 49 -25.92 16.61 11.36
N TYR A 50 -26.08 15.30 11.50
CA TYR A 50 -26.67 14.70 12.69
C TYR A 50 -25.82 13.56 13.22
N GLN A 51 -25.53 13.60 14.51
CA GLN A 51 -24.92 12.49 15.22
C GLN A 51 -25.97 11.44 15.58
N TYR A 52 -25.63 10.17 15.43
CA TYR A 52 -26.51 9.03 15.73
C TYR A 52 -25.72 7.77 16.12
N LYS A 53 -26.45 6.86 16.76
CA LYS A 53 -26.05 5.47 17.02
C LYS A 53 -27.27 4.55 16.92
N PHE A 54 -27.03 3.26 16.87
CA PHE A 54 -28.06 2.26 17.11
C PHE A 54 -27.93 1.70 18.51
N ARG A 55 -29.07 1.51 19.16
CA ARG A 55 -29.15 0.78 20.42
C ARG A 55 -29.79 -0.57 20.12
N LEU A 56 -29.14 -1.68 20.45
CA LEU A 56 -29.69 -3.02 20.17
C LEU A 56 -29.40 -4.03 21.28
N GLN A 57 -30.18 -5.10 21.29
CA GLN A 57 -29.90 -6.27 22.11
C GLN A 57 -28.82 -7.12 21.43
N SER A 58 -27.61 -7.09 21.98
CA SER A 58 -26.47 -7.83 21.43
C SER A 58 -26.68 -9.35 21.52
N LYS A 59 -26.04 -10.07 20.60
CA LYS A 59 -25.90 -11.52 20.65
C LYS A 59 -24.47 -11.99 20.93
N SER A 60 -23.54 -11.06 21.12
CA SER A 60 -22.13 -11.38 21.30
C SER A 60 -21.89 -12.10 22.62
N TRP A 61 -21.11 -13.17 22.56
CA TRP A 61 -20.93 -14.13 23.66
C TRP A 61 -20.23 -13.55 24.91
N PHE A 62 -19.54 -12.42 24.77
CA PHE A 62 -18.87 -11.73 25.88
C PHE A 62 -19.77 -10.73 26.62
N LEU A 63 -21.04 -10.60 26.21
CA LEU A 63 -22.06 -9.77 26.85
C LEU A 63 -23.13 -10.67 27.49
N GLU A 64 -23.87 -10.11 28.45
CA GLU A 64 -25.00 -10.82 29.06
C GLU A 64 -26.12 -11.05 28.03
N GLU A 65 -26.89 -12.13 28.20
CA GLU A 65 -27.99 -12.45 27.28
C GLU A 65 -28.98 -11.27 27.19
N ASP A 66 -29.29 -10.85 25.96
CA ASP A 66 -30.18 -9.72 25.64
C ASP A 66 -29.74 -8.36 26.20
N GLN A 67 -28.45 -8.20 26.56
CA GLN A 67 -27.89 -6.92 26.98
C GLN A 67 -28.03 -5.88 25.87
N TRP A 68 -28.56 -4.71 26.24
CA TRP A 68 -28.62 -3.56 25.36
C TRP A 68 -27.25 -2.86 25.30
N VAL A 69 -26.78 -2.62 24.09
CA VAL A 69 -25.55 -1.87 23.80
C VAL A 69 -25.83 -0.79 22.78
N ASP A 70 -25.06 0.30 22.87
CA ASP A 70 -25.06 1.36 21.87
C ASP A 70 -23.90 1.08 20.91
N VAL A 71 -24.21 0.91 19.63
CA VAL A 71 -23.24 0.64 18.57
C VAL A 71 -23.31 1.74 17.52
N THR A 72 -22.15 2.15 17.04
CA THR A 72 -22.06 2.98 15.84
C THR A 72 -22.50 2.17 14.62
N ASP A 73 -23.00 2.85 13.59
CA ASP A 73 -23.37 2.17 12.35
C ASP A 73 -22.13 1.49 11.71
N PRO A 74 -22.14 0.17 11.44
CA PRO A 74 -21.06 -0.47 10.71
C PRO A 74 -20.78 0.14 9.32
N TYR A 75 -21.77 0.84 8.75
CA TYR A 75 -21.73 1.57 7.47
C TYR A 75 -21.62 3.09 7.67
N ALA A 76 -21.29 3.58 8.86
CA ALA A 76 -20.99 5.00 9.05
C ALA A 76 -19.80 5.42 8.19
N ILE A 77 -19.98 6.55 7.50
CA ILE A 77 -19.01 7.12 6.54
C ILE A 77 -18.20 8.25 7.18
N ASP A 78 -18.72 8.82 8.27
CA ASP A 78 -18.07 9.85 9.07
C ASP A 78 -18.36 9.57 10.56
N ILE A 79 -17.36 9.82 11.41
CA ILE A 79 -17.35 9.44 12.83
C ILE A 79 -16.81 10.61 13.65
N ASP A 80 -17.49 10.95 14.74
CA ASP A 80 -16.96 11.87 15.75
C ASP A 80 -16.08 11.12 16.78
N GLU A 81 -14.96 10.54 16.33
CA GLU A 81 -14.03 9.79 17.19
C GLU A 81 -13.31 10.75 18.17
N LEU A 82 -13.03 11.98 17.75
CA LEU A 82 -12.34 12.99 18.57
C LEU A 82 -13.12 13.41 19.83
N SER A 83 -14.45 13.22 19.83
CA SER A 83 -15.27 13.40 21.03
C SER A 83 -15.10 12.29 22.08
N GLY A 84 -14.53 11.14 21.69
CA GLY A 84 -14.46 9.91 22.47
C GLY A 84 -15.82 9.23 22.67
N GLN A 85 -16.84 9.65 21.90
CA GLN A 85 -18.18 9.04 21.91
C GLN A 85 -18.47 8.24 20.65
N ASP A 86 -17.62 8.32 19.63
CA ASP A 86 -17.63 7.54 18.39
C ASP A 86 -19.01 7.54 17.72
N HIS A 87 -19.66 8.70 17.69
CA HIS A 87 -20.96 8.85 17.05
C HIS A 87 -20.81 8.79 15.54
N GLY A 88 -21.69 8.03 14.88
CA GLY A 88 -21.81 8.13 13.44
C GLY A 88 -22.39 9.49 13.07
N ILE A 89 -21.88 10.10 12.02
CA ILE A 89 -22.40 11.35 11.47
C ILE A 89 -23.12 11.01 10.17
N VAL A 90 -24.34 11.54 10.01
CA VAL A 90 -25.07 11.49 8.74
C VAL A 90 -25.26 12.91 8.21
N HIS A 91 -24.85 13.12 6.97
CA HIS A 91 -25.00 14.38 6.26
C HIS A 91 -26.26 14.35 5.39
N ILE A 92 -27.15 15.32 5.57
CA ILE A 92 -28.39 15.44 4.81
C ILE A 92 -28.32 16.67 3.92
N LYS A 93 -28.54 16.49 2.62
CA LYS A 93 -28.66 17.58 1.65
C LYS A 93 -29.71 17.27 0.61
N ASP A 94 -30.55 18.25 0.29
CA ASP A 94 -31.70 18.10 -0.59
C ASP A 94 -32.64 16.95 -0.17
N GLY A 95 -32.63 16.62 1.13
CA GLY A 95 -33.29 15.47 1.76
C GLY A 95 -32.85 14.10 1.29
N GLN A 96 -31.57 13.95 0.99
CA GLN A 96 -30.92 12.66 0.81
C GLN A 96 -29.69 12.59 1.72
N ARG A 97 -29.33 11.37 2.11
CA ARG A 97 -28.01 11.13 2.71
C ARG A 97 -26.95 11.33 1.64
N ILE A 98 -25.89 12.04 1.99
CA ILE A 98 -24.73 12.22 1.13
C ILE A 98 -23.47 11.86 1.91
N VAL A 99 -22.39 11.52 1.20
CA VAL A 99 -21.06 11.39 1.78
C VAL A 99 -20.48 12.78 2.01
N ASP A 100 -20.43 13.57 0.94
CA ASP A 100 -20.02 14.97 0.95
C ASP A 100 -20.55 15.65 -0.31
N THR A 101 -20.00 16.82 -0.64
CA THR A 101 -20.37 17.59 -1.84
C THR A 101 -19.22 17.77 -2.83
N TYR A 102 -18.17 16.96 -2.69
CA TYR A 102 -17.01 16.99 -3.57
C TYR A 102 -17.40 16.59 -4.99
N VAL A 103 -16.80 17.24 -5.98
CA VAL A 103 -17.02 16.97 -7.40
C VAL A 103 -15.66 16.72 -8.03
N TRP A 104 -15.42 15.50 -8.47
CA TRP A 104 -14.19 15.09 -9.14
C TRP A 104 -13.89 15.92 -10.40
N GLN A 105 -12.63 16.30 -10.59
CA GLN A 105 -12.16 17.15 -11.69
C GLN A 105 -11.23 16.40 -12.65
N HIS A 106 -10.59 15.30 -12.23
CA HIS A 106 -9.52 14.64 -12.98
C HIS A 106 -9.75 13.14 -13.23
N ASP A 107 -11.00 12.71 -13.17
CA ASP A 107 -11.40 11.31 -13.28
C ASP A 107 -11.18 10.68 -14.68
N ASP A 108 -10.95 11.52 -15.68
CA ASP A 108 -10.73 11.16 -17.08
C ASP A 108 -9.24 11.04 -17.45
N LYS A 109 -8.33 11.26 -16.50
CA LYS A 109 -6.89 11.19 -16.73
C LYS A 109 -6.46 9.74 -16.96
N PRO A 110 -5.68 9.46 -18.03
CA PRO A 110 -5.11 8.13 -18.21
C PRO A 110 -4.06 7.88 -17.13
N LEU A 111 -4.12 6.70 -16.51
CA LEU A 111 -3.19 6.25 -15.48
C LEU A 111 -2.32 5.12 -16.01
N ALA A 112 -1.09 5.03 -15.47
CA ALA A 112 -0.08 4.08 -15.90
C ALA A 112 -0.52 2.62 -15.69
N ALA A 113 -0.11 1.73 -16.59
CA ALA A 113 -0.35 0.30 -16.46
C ALA A 113 0.47 -0.30 -15.31
N ASP A 114 0.06 -1.45 -14.78
CA ASP A 114 0.67 -2.06 -13.58
C ASP A 114 2.19 -2.30 -13.72
N HIS A 115 2.67 -2.69 -14.91
CA HIS A 115 4.10 -2.94 -15.15
C HIS A 115 4.96 -1.66 -15.25
N GLU A 116 4.33 -0.50 -15.44
CA GLU A 116 4.99 0.81 -15.51
C GLU A 116 5.13 1.47 -14.14
N LEU A 117 4.52 0.88 -13.09
CA LEU A 117 4.45 1.52 -11.80
C LEU A 117 5.81 1.62 -11.11
N VAL A 118 5.97 2.73 -10.39
CA VAL A 118 6.94 2.96 -9.33
C VAL A 118 6.14 3.48 -8.16
N ILE A 119 5.95 2.60 -7.17
CA ILE A 119 5.08 2.83 -6.02
C ILE A 119 5.86 3.59 -4.96
N TYR A 120 5.22 4.57 -4.33
CA TYR A 120 5.75 5.27 -3.16
C TYR A 120 4.84 5.03 -1.96
N GLU A 121 5.31 4.27 -0.98
CA GLU A 121 4.55 3.96 0.25
C GLU A 121 4.70 5.10 1.26
N LEU A 122 3.59 5.62 1.79
CA LEU A 122 3.61 6.70 2.78
C LEU A 122 2.50 6.59 3.84
N HIS A 123 2.81 7.10 5.03
CA HIS A 123 1.87 7.33 6.13
C HIS A 123 1.45 8.81 6.15
N VAL A 124 0.15 9.10 6.03
CA VAL A 124 -0.36 10.48 5.94
C VAL A 124 0.07 11.33 7.13
N GLY A 125 0.04 10.76 8.35
CA GLY A 125 0.35 11.46 9.59
C GLY A 125 1.84 11.79 9.77
N ASP A 126 2.74 11.03 9.16
CA ASP A 126 4.20 11.16 9.37
C ASP A 126 4.96 11.66 8.13
N PHE A 127 4.35 11.61 6.94
CA PHE A 127 5.01 12.00 5.70
C PHE A 127 5.35 13.49 5.65
N SER A 128 4.42 14.39 6.03
CA SER A 128 4.63 15.84 5.94
C SER A 128 3.67 16.63 6.83
N GLY A 129 3.98 17.92 7.05
CA GLY A 129 3.15 18.83 7.84
C GLY A 129 3.65 18.97 9.28
N GLY A 130 3.89 20.22 9.71
CA GLY A 130 4.43 20.49 11.05
C GLY A 130 5.87 20.02 11.18
N GLU A 131 6.70 20.27 10.17
CA GLU A 131 8.09 19.82 10.07
C GLU A 131 8.95 20.27 11.27
N ASP A 132 8.60 21.40 11.89
CA ASP A 132 9.25 21.93 13.10
C ASP A 132 8.59 21.44 14.41
N ASP A 133 7.50 20.67 14.34
CA ASP A 133 6.75 20.15 15.48
C ASP A 133 6.65 18.60 15.41
N PRO A 134 7.38 17.87 16.27
CA PRO A 134 7.37 16.41 16.26
C PRO A 134 6.01 15.82 16.69
N TYR A 135 5.09 16.62 17.24
CA TYR A 135 3.77 16.17 17.69
C TYR A 135 2.65 16.54 16.72
N ALA A 136 2.86 17.54 15.86
CA ALA A 136 1.88 17.89 14.84
C ALA A 136 1.74 16.74 13.84
N ARG A 137 0.53 16.36 13.47
CA ARG A 137 0.31 15.30 12.48
C ARG A 137 0.14 15.88 11.09
N GLY A 138 0.67 15.14 10.12
CA GLY A 138 0.31 15.29 8.73
C GLY A 138 -1.18 15.08 8.50
N LYS A 139 -1.64 15.66 7.39
CA LYS A 139 -3.04 15.68 6.96
C LYS A 139 -3.05 15.52 5.45
N TYR A 140 -4.19 15.19 4.86
CA TYR A 140 -4.30 15.04 3.42
C TYR A 140 -3.77 16.26 2.65
N LYS A 141 -4.06 17.49 3.12
CA LYS A 141 -3.53 18.72 2.52
C LYS A 141 -2.00 18.81 2.50
N HIS A 142 -1.30 18.26 3.50
CA HIS A 142 0.16 18.31 3.55
C HIS A 142 0.78 17.31 2.56
N VAL A 143 0.12 16.17 2.36
CA VAL A 143 0.49 15.25 1.27
C VAL A 143 0.32 15.93 -0.09
N ILE A 144 -0.78 16.68 -0.31
CA ILE A 144 -1.00 17.48 -1.53
C ILE A 144 0.15 18.46 -1.77
N GLU A 145 0.59 19.19 -0.73
CA GLU A 145 1.71 20.13 -0.80
C GLU A 145 3.05 19.47 -1.23
N LYS A 146 3.16 18.14 -1.12
CA LYS A 146 4.33 17.34 -1.52
C LYS A 146 4.13 16.56 -2.83
N LEU A 147 2.97 16.62 -3.48
CA LEU A 147 2.77 15.89 -4.75
C LEU A 147 3.71 16.36 -5.86
N ASP A 148 4.07 17.64 -5.88
CA ASP A 148 5.04 18.16 -6.86
C ASP A 148 6.45 17.59 -6.60
N TYR A 149 6.82 17.36 -5.34
CA TYR A 149 8.05 16.66 -4.97
C TYR A 149 8.05 15.20 -5.44
N LEU A 150 6.93 14.49 -5.24
CA LEU A 150 6.77 13.11 -5.72
C LEU A 150 6.80 13.04 -7.26
N CYS A 151 6.20 14.00 -7.94
CA CYS A 151 6.31 14.14 -9.40
C CYS A 151 7.75 14.40 -9.84
N GLU A 152 8.50 15.24 -9.12
CA GLU A 152 9.90 15.50 -9.39
C GLU A 152 10.77 14.25 -9.22
N LEU A 153 10.53 13.46 -8.16
CA LEU A 153 11.14 12.16 -7.94
C LEU A 153 10.83 11.18 -9.08
N GLY A 154 9.64 11.33 -9.69
CA GLY A 154 9.23 10.62 -10.90
C GLY A 154 8.27 9.46 -10.64
N ILE A 155 7.80 9.26 -9.41
CA ILE A 155 6.83 8.19 -9.09
C ILE A 155 5.52 8.38 -9.84
N ASN A 156 4.74 7.32 -9.98
CA ASN A 156 3.44 7.33 -10.67
C ASN A 156 2.36 6.52 -9.93
N ALA A 157 2.66 6.05 -8.73
CA ALA A 157 1.69 5.50 -7.79
C ALA A 157 2.11 5.87 -6.37
N ILE A 158 1.14 6.15 -5.51
CA ILE A 158 1.32 6.17 -4.06
C ILE A 158 0.56 4.99 -3.46
N GLU A 159 1.17 4.32 -2.49
CA GLU A 159 0.50 3.39 -1.60
C GLU A 159 0.27 4.10 -0.27
N LEU A 160 -0.99 4.39 0.03
CA LEU A 160 -1.38 4.97 1.30
C LEU A 160 -1.47 3.84 2.32
N MET A 161 -0.63 3.93 3.36
CA MET A 161 -0.87 3.22 4.61
C MET A 161 -2.30 3.52 5.12
N PRO A 162 -2.87 2.66 5.98
CA PRO A 162 -4.30 2.65 6.29
C PRO A 162 -4.92 4.04 6.55
N VAL A 163 -6.00 4.33 5.82
CA VAL A 163 -6.78 5.59 5.93
C VAL A 163 -8.19 5.39 6.47
N LYS A 164 -8.50 4.18 6.94
CA LYS A 164 -9.77 3.85 7.61
C LYS A 164 -9.68 4.25 9.07
N GLU A 165 -10.80 4.71 9.63
CA GLU A 165 -10.86 5.14 11.03
C GLU A 165 -10.50 4.01 12.00
N TYR A 166 -9.59 4.32 12.91
CA TYR A 166 -9.07 3.43 13.94
C TYR A 166 -9.20 4.09 15.33
N PRO A 167 -9.04 3.32 16.43
CA PRO A 167 -9.14 3.89 17.76
C PRO A 167 -8.15 5.02 18.03
N GLY A 168 -8.71 6.18 18.37
CA GLY A 168 -8.02 7.31 18.94
C GLY A 168 -7.05 8.04 18.03
N ASP A 169 -6.22 8.83 18.70
CA ASP A 169 -5.16 9.68 18.21
C ASP A 169 -4.27 9.22 17.05
N HIS A 170 -3.68 8.05 17.29
CA HIS A 170 -2.40 7.63 16.72
C HIS A 170 -2.32 6.13 16.55
N SER A 171 -2.17 5.72 15.31
CA SER A 171 -1.83 4.37 14.93
C SER A 171 -1.21 4.42 13.53
N TRP A 172 -0.63 3.32 13.09
CA TRP A 172 -0.44 3.07 11.66
C TRP A 172 -1.74 2.65 10.97
N GLY A 173 -2.82 2.45 11.73
CA GLY A 173 -4.18 2.22 11.24
C GLY A 173 -4.50 0.77 10.86
N TYR A 174 -3.61 -0.17 11.17
CA TYR A 174 -3.81 -1.60 10.91
C TYR A 174 -4.90 -2.27 11.75
N ASN A 175 -5.52 -1.55 12.69
CA ASN A 175 -6.62 -2.01 13.53
C ASN A 175 -7.91 -1.23 13.20
N PRO A 176 -8.48 -1.37 11.99
CA PRO A 176 -9.66 -0.60 11.60
C PRO A 176 -10.86 -0.92 12.49
N ARG A 177 -11.57 0.13 12.90
CA ARG A 177 -12.82 0.01 13.65
C ARG A 177 -14.03 0.28 12.75
N TYR A 178 -13.94 1.28 11.86
CA TYR A 178 -15.03 1.67 10.95
C TYR A 178 -14.56 1.60 9.49
N PHE A 179 -15.07 0.61 8.76
CA PHE A 179 -14.53 0.24 7.44
C PHE A 179 -14.92 1.19 6.30
N PHE A 180 -15.97 1.98 6.49
CA PHE A 180 -16.49 2.96 5.53
C PHE A 180 -16.10 4.39 5.88
N ALA A 181 -15.53 4.63 7.07
CA ALA A 181 -15.13 5.95 7.51
C ALA A 181 -13.64 6.20 7.24
N THR A 182 -13.33 7.42 6.82
CA THR A 182 -11.95 7.91 6.72
C THR A 182 -11.43 8.29 8.10
N GLU A 183 -10.14 8.07 8.34
CA GLU A 183 -9.43 8.48 9.55
C GLU A 183 -9.57 10.00 9.79
N SER A 184 -10.38 10.36 10.78
CA SER A 184 -10.78 11.75 11.06
C SER A 184 -9.60 12.64 11.45
N SER A 185 -8.51 12.08 11.99
CA SER A 185 -7.31 12.86 12.34
C SER A 185 -6.57 13.40 11.10
N TYR A 186 -6.70 12.74 9.94
CA TYR A 186 -6.05 13.15 8.70
C TYR A 186 -6.81 14.23 7.93
N GLY A 187 -8.14 14.30 8.10
CA GLY A 187 -9.02 15.26 7.44
C GLY A 187 -10.40 14.69 7.16
N SER A 188 -11.23 15.48 6.48
CA SER A 188 -12.57 15.09 6.06
C SER A 188 -12.58 14.17 4.84
N THR A 189 -13.72 13.53 4.60
CA THR A 189 -14.01 12.72 3.40
C THR A 189 -13.69 13.49 2.09
N ALA A 190 -14.12 14.74 2.00
CA ALA A 190 -13.84 15.62 0.87
C ALA A 190 -12.35 15.97 0.71
N GLU A 191 -11.59 16.06 1.81
CA GLU A 191 -10.14 16.30 1.75
C GLU A 191 -9.36 15.07 1.25
N LEU A 192 -9.80 13.85 1.59
CA LEU A 192 -9.22 12.64 1.00
C LEU A 192 -9.52 12.55 -0.50
N LYS A 193 -10.77 12.80 -0.92
CA LYS A 193 -11.11 12.86 -2.35
C LYS A 193 -10.27 13.90 -3.08
N ASN A 194 -10.06 15.07 -2.46
CA ASN A 194 -9.18 16.10 -3.02
C ASN A 194 -7.74 15.64 -3.17
N LEU A 195 -7.19 14.89 -2.22
CA LEU A 195 -5.85 14.30 -2.36
C LEU A 195 -5.80 13.34 -3.56
N ILE A 196 -6.78 12.45 -3.69
CA ILE A 196 -6.81 11.46 -4.77
C ILE A 196 -6.98 12.15 -6.13
N ASP A 197 -7.88 13.14 -6.24
CA ASP A 197 -8.11 13.90 -7.47
C ASP A 197 -6.85 14.68 -7.90
N GLU A 198 -6.11 15.26 -6.95
CA GLU A 198 -4.83 15.92 -7.20
C GLU A 198 -3.71 14.94 -7.60
N CYS A 199 -3.76 13.69 -7.13
CA CYS A 199 -2.89 12.61 -7.62
C CYS A 199 -3.23 12.27 -9.08
N HIS A 200 -4.51 12.06 -9.39
CA HIS A 200 -4.98 11.77 -10.75
C HIS A 200 -4.64 12.89 -11.73
N ALA A 201 -4.75 14.16 -11.30
CA ALA A 201 -4.33 15.33 -12.07
C ALA A 201 -2.88 15.23 -12.58
N ARG A 202 -2.02 14.60 -11.77
CA ARG A 202 -0.58 14.41 -11.99
C ARG A 202 -0.23 13.04 -12.58
N GLY A 203 -1.23 12.20 -12.89
CA GLY A 203 -1.03 10.84 -13.40
C GLY A 203 -0.49 9.87 -12.34
N ILE A 204 -0.73 10.15 -11.06
CA ILE A 204 -0.35 9.31 -9.93
C ILE A 204 -1.55 8.46 -9.54
N ARG A 205 -1.38 7.14 -9.53
CA ARG A 205 -2.38 6.19 -9.00
C ARG A 205 -2.38 6.18 -7.48
N VAL A 206 -3.53 5.91 -6.87
CA VAL A 206 -3.66 5.74 -5.42
C VAL A 206 -4.02 4.30 -5.09
N ILE A 207 -3.07 3.58 -4.49
CA ILE A 207 -3.27 2.24 -3.93
C ILE A 207 -3.58 2.42 -2.45
N MET A 208 -4.67 1.83 -1.97
CA MET A 208 -5.06 1.91 -0.57
C MET A 208 -4.69 0.62 0.16
N ASP A 209 -4.14 0.74 1.36
CA ASP A 209 -3.93 -0.43 2.20
C ASP A 209 -5.24 -0.96 2.82
N GLY A 210 -5.44 -2.26 2.67
CA GLY A 210 -6.71 -2.96 2.81
C GLY A 210 -6.62 -4.06 3.87
N ILE A 211 -6.90 -3.69 5.12
CA ILE A 211 -7.01 -4.65 6.22
C ILE A 211 -8.34 -5.39 6.13
N TYR A 212 -8.28 -6.62 5.63
CA TYR A 212 -9.45 -7.50 5.52
C TYR A 212 -9.25 -8.84 6.23
N ASN A 213 -8.18 -9.00 7.00
CA ASN A 213 -7.94 -10.20 7.79
C ASN A 213 -8.60 -10.12 9.19
N HIS A 214 -8.66 -8.93 9.79
CA HIS A 214 -9.25 -8.70 11.11
C HIS A 214 -9.90 -7.31 11.23
N SER A 215 -10.51 -7.04 12.38
CA SER A 215 -10.87 -5.69 12.82
C SER A 215 -10.44 -5.43 14.25
N GLU A 216 -10.64 -4.21 14.72
CA GLU A 216 -10.50 -3.89 16.14
C GLU A 216 -11.59 -4.59 17.00
N ALA A 217 -11.24 -4.88 18.27
CA ALA A 217 -12.10 -5.67 19.18
C ALA A 217 -13.41 -4.95 19.56
N SER A 218 -13.40 -3.61 19.64
CA SER A 218 -14.59 -2.78 19.86
C SER A 218 -15.32 -2.35 18.56
N SER A 219 -14.98 -2.94 17.40
CA SER A 219 -15.72 -2.75 16.15
C SER A 219 -17.23 -2.98 16.34
N PRO A 220 -18.12 -2.18 15.71
CA PRO A 220 -19.56 -2.35 15.82
C PRO A 220 -20.05 -3.77 15.54
N LEU A 221 -19.44 -4.46 14.57
CA LEU A 221 -19.84 -5.83 14.20
C LEU A 221 -19.62 -6.82 15.35
N THR A 222 -18.54 -6.64 16.13
CA THR A 222 -18.25 -7.49 17.29
C THR A 222 -19.27 -7.27 18.40
N GLN A 223 -19.85 -6.07 18.50
CA GLN A 223 -20.86 -5.71 19.50
C GLN A 223 -22.28 -6.12 19.08
N ILE A 224 -22.56 -6.27 17.78
CA ILE A 224 -23.88 -6.70 17.29
C ILE A 224 -24.05 -8.21 17.48
N ASP A 225 -23.18 -9.01 16.85
CA ASP A 225 -23.18 -10.47 16.90
C ASP A 225 -21.81 -10.98 16.44
N HIS A 226 -20.87 -11.13 17.39
CA HIS A 226 -19.48 -11.47 17.09
C HIS A 226 -19.33 -12.66 16.12
N ASP A 227 -19.96 -13.79 16.43
CA ASP A 227 -19.76 -15.03 15.67
C ASP A 227 -20.46 -15.03 14.30
N TYR A 228 -21.27 -14.01 14.01
CA TYR A 228 -21.91 -13.85 12.72
C TYR A 228 -20.95 -13.27 11.66
N TRP A 229 -19.98 -12.45 12.04
CA TRP A 229 -18.96 -11.91 11.12
C TRP A 229 -17.55 -12.46 11.37
N TYR A 230 -17.25 -12.94 12.58
CA TYR A 230 -15.91 -13.32 13.00
C TYR A 230 -15.83 -14.78 13.45
N HIS A 231 -14.62 -15.34 13.45
CA HIS A 231 -14.38 -16.63 14.08
C HIS A 231 -14.49 -16.50 15.60
N HIS A 232 -15.16 -17.45 16.26
CA HIS A 232 -15.32 -17.46 17.72
C HIS A 232 -13.99 -17.38 18.50
N SER A 233 -12.93 -17.92 17.92
CA SER A 233 -11.57 -17.87 18.46
C SER A 233 -10.59 -17.67 17.31
N PRO A 234 -9.44 -17.00 17.56
CA PRO A 234 -8.43 -16.81 16.54
C PRO A 234 -7.95 -18.16 16.01
N ARG A 235 -7.68 -18.24 14.70
CA ARG A 235 -7.18 -19.48 14.08
C ARG A 235 -5.71 -19.70 14.41
N ASP A 236 -4.96 -18.61 14.60
CA ASP A 236 -3.59 -18.60 15.09
C ASP A 236 -3.44 -17.61 16.24
N PRO A 237 -3.53 -18.07 17.52
CA PRO A 237 -3.43 -17.20 18.68
C PRO A 237 -2.09 -16.46 18.80
N ASP A 238 -1.00 -17.00 18.26
CA ASP A 238 0.32 -16.38 18.31
C ASP A 238 0.44 -15.24 17.28
N ASN A 239 -0.49 -15.17 16.32
CA ASN A 239 -0.52 -14.18 15.25
C ASN A 239 -1.93 -13.61 15.05
N SER A 240 -2.53 -13.13 16.14
CA SER A 240 -3.84 -12.49 16.16
C SER A 240 -3.72 -11.01 16.57
N TRP A 241 -4.28 -10.13 15.74
CA TRP A 241 -4.30 -8.68 15.96
C TRP A 241 -5.70 -8.15 16.32
N GLY A 242 -6.69 -9.03 16.38
CA GLY A 242 -8.08 -8.72 16.69
C GLY A 242 -9.03 -9.82 16.21
N PRO A 243 -10.35 -9.62 16.30
CA PRO A 243 -11.34 -10.54 15.73
C PRO A 243 -11.11 -10.78 14.24
N GLU A 244 -10.89 -12.05 13.87
CA GLU A 244 -10.65 -12.48 12.48
C GLU A 244 -11.96 -12.70 11.74
N PHE A 245 -12.12 -12.13 10.55
CA PHE A 245 -13.32 -12.31 9.74
C PHE A 245 -13.54 -13.78 9.36
N ASN A 246 -14.77 -14.26 9.51
CA ASN A 246 -15.17 -15.60 9.12
C ASN A 246 -15.78 -15.61 7.71
N TYR A 247 -14.92 -15.78 6.71
CA TYR A 247 -15.34 -15.86 5.31
C TYR A 247 -15.97 -17.20 4.91
N GLU A 248 -16.05 -18.18 5.83
CA GLU A 248 -16.61 -19.51 5.59
C GLU A 248 -18.06 -19.63 6.04
N LEU A 249 -18.49 -18.79 6.98
CA LEU A 249 -19.86 -18.81 7.47
C LEU A 249 -20.84 -18.41 6.36
N TYR A 250 -21.72 -19.35 6.01
CA TYR A 250 -22.82 -19.13 5.09
C TYR A 250 -24.14 -19.11 5.87
N ASP A 251 -24.88 -18.01 5.75
CA ASP A 251 -26.22 -17.89 6.27
C ASP A 251 -27.21 -18.47 5.25
N GLU A 252 -27.75 -19.66 5.53
CA GLU A 252 -28.73 -20.32 4.67
C GLU A 252 -30.09 -19.59 4.62
N ASN A 253 -30.48 -18.86 5.68
CA ASN A 253 -31.77 -18.17 5.72
C ASN A 253 -31.75 -16.91 4.85
N LEU A 254 -30.60 -16.24 4.78
CA LEU A 254 -30.40 -15.00 4.03
C LEU A 254 -29.60 -15.20 2.74
N GLU A 255 -29.18 -16.43 2.46
CA GLU A 255 -28.41 -16.85 1.28
C GLU A 255 -27.15 -15.98 1.07
N THR A 256 -26.39 -15.73 2.14
CA THR A 256 -25.25 -14.80 2.11
C THR A 256 -24.08 -15.29 2.97
N TYR A 257 -22.86 -14.92 2.56
CA TYR A 257 -21.70 -14.92 3.44
C TYR A 257 -21.57 -13.53 4.07
N PRO A 258 -21.95 -13.32 5.35
CA PRO A 258 -22.03 -11.98 5.96
C PRO A 258 -20.70 -11.22 5.94
N ALA A 259 -19.59 -11.87 6.29
CA ALA A 259 -18.26 -11.26 6.23
C ALA A 259 -17.85 -10.89 4.80
N ARG A 260 -18.07 -11.79 3.81
CA ARG A 260 -17.77 -11.49 2.40
C ARG A 260 -18.61 -10.32 1.91
N ARG A 261 -19.90 -10.30 2.22
CA ARG A 261 -20.82 -9.22 1.84
C ARG A 261 -20.33 -7.87 2.38
N PHE A 262 -20.07 -7.78 3.68
CA PHE A 262 -19.61 -6.54 4.33
C PHE A 262 -18.31 -6.00 3.72
N ILE A 263 -17.32 -6.88 3.51
CA ILE A 263 -16.04 -6.46 2.93
C ILE A 263 -16.16 -6.16 1.44
N GLY A 264 -17.01 -6.88 0.70
CA GLY A 264 -17.34 -6.52 -0.68
C GLY A 264 -18.02 -5.16 -0.79
N ASP A 265 -18.95 -4.85 0.12
CA ASP A 265 -19.59 -3.52 0.18
C ASP A 265 -18.55 -2.45 0.50
N THR A 266 -17.62 -2.73 1.42
CA THR A 266 -16.48 -1.85 1.72
C THR A 266 -15.63 -1.58 0.48
N VAL A 267 -15.16 -2.63 -0.20
CA VAL A 267 -14.30 -2.49 -1.39
C VAL A 267 -15.02 -1.71 -2.48
N ARG A 268 -16.30 -2.01 -2.75
CA ARG A 268 -17.08 -1.26 -3.73
C ARG A 268 -17.18 0.20 -3.37
N PHE A 269 -17.49 0.52 -2.11
CA PHE A 269 -17.59 1.89 -1.63
C PHE A 269 -16.29 2.68 -1.85
N TRP A 270 -15.13 2.14 -1.48
CA TRP A 270 -13.86 2.84 -1.67
C TRP A 270 -13.52 3.07 -3.16
N ILE A 271 -13.89 2.15 -4.04
CA ILE A 271 -13.68 2.30 -5.49
C ILE A 271 -14.67 3.31 -6.10
N GLU A 272 -15.95 3.22 -5.76
CA GLU A 272 -17.00 4.06 -6.35
C GLU A 272 -17.01 5.48 -5.78
N GLU A 273 -16.71 5.66 -4.50
CA GLU A 273 -16.80 6.96 -3.82
C GLU A 273 -15.45 7.69 -3.82
N TYR A 274 -14.35 6.97 -3.60
CA TYR A 274 -12.99 7.54 -3.49
C TYR A 274 -12.12 7.30 -4.72
N HIS A 275 -12.59 6.54 -5.72
CA HIS A 275 -11.90 6.36 -7.00
C HIS A 275 -10.46 5.85 -6.87
N ILE A 276 -10.18 5.00 -5.86
CA ILE A 276 -8.87 4.37 -5.69
C ILE A 276 -8.53 3.48 -6.90
N ASP A 277 -7.23 3.28 -7.14
CA ASP A 277 -6.69 2.60 -8.33
C ASP A 277 -6.03 1.24 -8.01
N GLY A 278 -6.13 0.80 -6.76
CA GLY A 278 -5.60 -0.47 -6.31
C GLY A 278 -5.80 -0.67 -4.82
N ILE A 279 -5.60 -1.91 -4.39
CA ILE A 279 -5.62 -2.30 -2.97
C ILE A 279 -4.40 -3.15 -2.69
N ARG A 280 -3.66 -2.81 -1.64
CA ARG A 280 -2.70 -3.72 -1.00
C ARG A 280 -3.43 -4.45 0.13
N TYR A 281 -3.44 -5.78 0.11
CA TYR A 281 -4.14 -6.62 1.06
C TYR A 281 -3.19 -6.99 2.19
N ASP A 282 -3.38 -6.34 3.33
CA ASP A 282 -2.64 -6.58 4.56
C ASP A 282 -2.82 -8.00 5.08
N ALA A 283 -1.69 -8.58 5.48
CA ALA A 283 -1.60 -9.90 6.07
C ALA A 283 -2.46 -10.92 5.29
N ALA A 284 -2.33 -10.95 3.96
CA ALA A 284 -3.12 -11.77 3.06
C ALA A 284 -2.99 -13.28 3.38
N ARG A 285 -1.84 -13.67 3.95
CA ARG A 285 -1.66 -15.02 4.50
C ARG A 285 -2.65 -15.34 5.62
N GLN A 286 -3.03 -14.36 6.42
CA GLN A 286 -3.97 -14.47 7.53
C GLN A 286 -5.42 -14.39 7.04
N ILE A 287 -5.71 -13.82 5.87
CA ILE A 287 -7.03 -14.02 5.24
C ILE A 287 -7.27 -15.52 4.99
N ALA A 288 -6.24 -16.24 4.49
CA ALA A 288 -6.22 -17.70 4.34
C ALA A 288 -7.47 -18.32 3.66
N ASN A 289 -8.16 -17.55 2.81
CA ASN A 289 -9.35 -17.97 2.09
C ASN A 289 -9.26 -17.55 0.62
N TYR A 290 -8.75 -18.46 -0.23
CA TYR A 290 -8.51 -18.17 -1.65
C TYR A 290 -9.82 -17.93 -2.42
N ASP A 291 -10.91 -18.59 -2.06
CA ASP A 291 -12.23 -18.36 -2.68
C ASP A 291 -12.70 -16.92 -2.46
N PHE A 292 -12.57 -16.41 -1.23
CA PHE A 292 -12.86 -15.02 -0.92
C PHE A 292 -11.91 -14.07 -1.64
N MET A 293 -10.59 -14.35 -1.64
CA MET A 293 -9.61 -13.50 -2.31
C MET A 293 -9.86 -13.41 -3.83
N HIS A 294 -10.19 -14.52 -4.49
CA HIS A 294 -10.60 -14.49 -5.91
C HIS A 294 -11.85 -13.64 -6.11
N TRP A 295 -12.87 -13.86 -5.26
CA TRP A 295 -14.13 -13.14 -5.36
C TRP A 295 -13.95 -11.63 -5.15
N ILE A 296 -13.19 -11.20 -4.13
CA ILE A 296 -13.03 -9.79 -3.82
C ILE A 296 -12.20 -9.05 -4.88
N VAL A 297 -11.17 -9.69 -5.45
CA VAL A 297 -10.38 -9.10 -6.56
C VAL A 297 -11.24 -8.98 -7.84
N GLN A 298 -12.07 -9.98 -8.12
CA GLN A 298 -13.03 -9.89 -9.24
C GLN A 298 -14.04 -8.76 -9.03
N GLU A 299 -14.57 -8.62 -7.82
CA GLU A 299 -15.49 -7.52 -7.49
C GLU A 299 -14.80 -6.16 -7.57
N ALA A 300 -13.55 -6.04 -7.10
CA ALA A 300 -12.77 -4.81 -7.22
C ALA A 300 -12.59 -4.38 -8.68
N LYS A 301 -12.08 -5.29 -9.53
CA LYS A 301 -11.87 -5.02 -10.97
C LYS A 301 -13.17 -4.72 -11.71
N LYS A 302 -14.24 -5.45 -11.39
CA LYS A 302 -15.57 -5.21 -11.98
C LYS A 302 -16.10 -3.82 -11.61
N THR A 303 -15.86 -3.38 -10.38
CA THR A 303 -16.29 -2.07 -9.87
C THR A 303 -15.45 -0.94 -10.48
N ALA A 304 -14.13 -1.13 -10.58
CA ALA A 304 -13.22 -0.19 -11.25
C ALA A 304 -13.49 -0.05 -12.76
N GLY A 305 -14.14 -1.04 -13.36
CA GLY A 305 -14.57 -1.02 -14.75
C GLY A 305 -13.38 -1.07 -15.72
N ALA A 306 -13.17 0.01 -16.48
CA ALA A 306 -12.09 0.08 -17.47
C ALA A 306 -10.79 0.68 -16.92
N LYS A 307 -10.81 1.27 -15.72
CA LYS A 307 -9.61 1.82 -15.10
C LYS A 307 -8.67 0.68 -14.67
N PRO A 308 -7.34 0.82 -14.85
CA PRO A 308 -6.38 -0.11 -14.27
C PRO A 308 -6.59 -0.21 -12.76
N PHE A 309 -6.65 -1.44 -12.23
CA PHE A 309 -6.86 -1.68 -10.81
C PHE A 309 -5.95 -2.81 -10.33
N TYR A 310 -4.98 -2.47 -9.47
CA TYR A 310 -3.90 -3.37 -9.08
C TYR A 310 -4.13 -3.93 -7.67
N ASN A 311 -4.21 -5.25 -7.54
CA ASN A 311 -4.45 -5.93 -6.26
C ASN A 311 -3.16 -6.63 -5.81
N VAL A 312 -2.54 -6.11 -4.75
CA VAL A 312 -1.25 -6.59 -4.23
C VAL A 312 -1.47 -7.32 -2.92
N ALA A 313 -0.95 -8.52 -2.74
CA ALA A 313 -0.97 -9.19 -1.43
C ALA A 313 0.32 -8.95 -0.64
N GLU A 314 0.18 -8.67 0.65
CA GLU A 314 1.21 -8.99 1.61
C GLU A 314 1.03 -10.44 2.05
N HIS A 315 1.71 -11.35 1.35
CA HIS A 315 1.79 -12.74 1.75
C HIS A 315 3.23 -13.04 2.12
N ILE A 316 3.56 -13.13 3.42
CA ILE A 316 4.93 -13.36 3.88
C ILE A 316 5.11 -14.78 4.48
N PRO A 317 6.09 -15.58 4.01
CA PRO A 317 6.90 -15.33 2.81
C PRO A 317 6.05 -15.36 1.55
N GLU A 318 6.53 -14.70 0.48
CA GLU A 318 5.83 -14.64 -0.80
C GLU A 318 5.70 -16.01 -1.45
N THR A 319 4.64 -16.18 -2.26
CA THR A 319 4.32 -17.45 -2.90
C THR A 319 3.77 -17.24 -4.29
N THR A 320 4.18 -18.08 -5.23
CA THR A 320 3.67 -18.09 -6.60
C THR A 320 2.19 -18.47 -6.67
N SER A 321 1.68 -19.19 -5.68
CA SER A 321 0.26 -19.55 -5.62
C SER A 321 -0.66 -18.35 -5.46
N ILE A 322 -0.17 -17.21 -4.97
CA ILE A 322 -1.02 -16.04 -4.73
C ILE A 322 -1.19 -15.17 -5.99
N THR A 323 -0.26 -15.22 -6.96
CA THR A 323 -0.26 -14.31 -8.13
C THR A 323 -0.18 -14.97 -9.51
N ASN A 324 0.19 -16.25 -9.62
CA ASN A 324 0.25 -16.93 -10.91
C ASN A 324 -1.17 -17.24 -11.47
N VAL A 325 -1.29 -18.03 -12.55
CA VAL A 325 -2.55 -18.27 -13.29
C VAL A 325 -3.78 -18.54 -12.41
N ASP A 326 -3.62 -19.36 -11.37
CA ASP A 326 -4.70 -19.74 -10.45
C ASP A 326 -4.68 -18.94 -9.13
N GLY A 327 -3.82 -17.92 -9.03
CA GLY A 327 -3.70 -17.06 -7.86
C GLY A 327 -4.75 -15.96 -7.84
N PRO A 328 -5.22 -15.54 -6.66
CA PRO A 328 -6.26 -14.52 -6.56
C PRO A 328 -5.79 -13.08 -6.79
N MET A 329 -4.49 -12.79 -6.68
CA MET A 329 -3.95 -11.43 -6.69
C MET A 329 -3.15 -11.13 -7.96
N ASP A 330 -2.97 -9.83 -8.27
CA ASP A 330 -2.17 -9.39 -9.41
C ASP A 330 -0.68 -9.43 -9.11
N GLY A 331 -0.32 -8.99 -7.90
CA GLY A 331 1.04 -8.97 -7.39
C GLY A 331 1.12 -9.32 -5.91
N CYS A 332 2.33 -9.53 -5.41
CA CYS A 332 2.58 -9.64 -3.98
C CYS A 332 3.90 -8.97 -3.61
N TRP A 333 4.01 -8.54 -2.36
CA TRP A 333 5.28 -8.09 -1.80
C TRP A 333 6.36 -9.17 -1.94
N HIS A 334 7.59 -8.75 -2.25
CA HIS A 334 8.71 -9.64 -2.52
C HIS A 334 9.71 -9.62 -1.35
N ASP A 335 9.34 -10.26 -0.24
CA ASP A 335 10.12 -10.23 1.00
C ASP A 335 11.52 -10.84 0.86
N SER A 336 11.67 -11.87 0.01
CA SER A 336 13.02 -12.38 -0.28
C SER A 336 13.92 -11.38 -1.02
N PHE A 337 13.37 -10.45 -1.81
CA PHE A 337 14.14 -9.37 -2.44
C PHE A 337 14.75 -8.46 -1.37
N TYR A 338 13.96 -8.03 -0.40
CA TYR A 338 14.42 -7.24 0.75
C TYR A 338 15.57 -7.94 1.48
N HIS A 339 15.33 -9.17 1.93
CA HIS A 339 16.32 -9.93 2.69
C HIS A 339 17.59 -10.19 1.89
N CYS A 340 17.46 -10.56 0.61
CA CYS A 340 18.61 -10.82 -0.25
C CYS A 340 19.42 -9.55 -0.48
N ILE A 341 18.83 -8.48 -0.99
CA ILE A 341 19.58 -7.28 -1.36
C ILE A 341 20.22 -6.64 -0.14
N LYS A 342 19.51 -6.59 1.01
CA LYS A 342 20.06 -6.07 2.26
C LYS A 342 21.34 -6.79 2.69
N GLU A 343 21.33 -8.12 2.77
CA GLU A 343 22.52 -8.91 3.17
C GLU A 343 23.72 -8.65 2.25
N HIS A 344 23.47 -8.47 0.94
CA HIS A 344 24.51 -8.21 -0.06
C HIS A 344 25.09 -6.80 0.03
N ILE A 345 24.26 -5.77 0.16
CA ILE A 345 24.74 -4.38 0.26
C ILE A 345 25.33 -4.07 1.63
N CYS A 346 24.92 -4.80 2.67
CA CYS A 346 25.58 -4.79 3.98
C CYS A 346 26.93 -5.54 3.98
N GLY A 347 27.23 -6.31 2.92
CA GLY A 347 28.49 -7.04 2.78
C GLY A 347 28.58 -8.33 3.60
N GLU A 348 27.44 -8.84 4.08
CA GLU A 348 27.36 -10.04 4.91
C GLU A 348 27.54 -11.32 4.09
N THR A 349 27.09 -11.28 2.83
CA THR A 349 27.15 -12.42 1.92
C THR A 349 27.40 -11.98 0.47
N PHE A 350 27.78 -12.93 -0.36
CA PHE A 350 27.75 -12.81 -1.81
C PHE A 350 27.31 -14.15 -2.41
N ASP A 351 25.99 -14.32 -2.51
CA ASP A 351 25.32 -15.49 -3.07
C ASP A 351 24.71 -15.13 -4.42
N LEU A 352 25.41 -15.51 -5.49
CA LEU A 352 25.00 -15.23 -6.87
C LEU A 352 23.67 -15.87 -7.23
N GLU A 353 23.37 -17.08 -6.77
CA GLU A 353 22.10 -17.72 -7.14
C GLU A 353 20.93 -16.99 -6.48
N ARG A 354 21.05 -16.62 -5.20
CA ARG A 354 20.02 -15.82 -4.52
C ARG A 354 19.83 -14.45 -5.17
N LEU A 355 20.91 -13.77 -5.57
CA LEU A 355 20.81 -12.50 -6.31
C LEU A 355 20.05 -12.69 -7.63
N LYS A 356 20.41 -13.71 -8.41
CA LYS A 356 19.73 -13.99 -9.68
C LYS A 356 18.25 -14.30 -9.46
N ASP A 357 17.94 -15.06 -8.41
CA ASP A 357 16.56 -15.45 -8.08
C ASP A 357 15.67 -14.25 -7.76
N VAL A 358 16.17 -13.24 -7.03
CA VAL A 358 15.36 -12.06 -6.70
C VAL A 358 15.36 -10.99 -7.80
N ILE A 359 16.44 -10.89 -8.59
CA ILE A 359 16.52 -9.97 -9.74
C ILE A 359 15.63 -10.47 -10.89
N ASP A 360 15.54 -11.78 -11.08
CA ASP A 360 14.61 -12.44 -11.99
C ASP A 360 13.66 -13.36 -11.22
N CYS A 361 12.54 -12.80 -10.75
CA CYS A 361 11.53 -13.52 -9.98
C CYS A 361 10.97 -14.76 -10.70
N LYS A 362 11.14 -14.88 -12.03
CA LYS A 362 10.76 -16.11 -12.76
C LYS A 362 11.57 -17.33 -12.34
N ARG A 363 12.79 -17.13 -11.85
CA ARG A 363 13.62 -18.20 -11.29
C ARG A 363 13.04 -18.76 -9.98
N GLN A 364 12.24 -17.97 -9.27
CA GLN A 364 11.43 -18.40 -8.13
C GLN A 364 10.05 -18.96 -8.54
N GLY A 365 9.74 -18.92 -9.84
CA GLY A 365 8.50 -19.47 -10.43
C GLY A 365 7.38 -18.45 -10.65
N PHE A 366 7.61 -17.15 -10.41
CA PHE A 366 6.66 -16.10 -10.79
C PHE A 366 6.57 -15.95 -12.32
N MET A 367 5.46 -15.42 -12.82
CA MET A 367 5.19 -15.45 -14.27
C MET A 367 5.53 -14.17 -15.03
N GLY A 368 5.58 -13.02 -14.37
CA GLY A 368 5.75 -11.75 -15.06
C GLY A 368 6.14 -10.58 -14.15
N ALA A 369 6.37 -9.43 -14.78
CA ALA A 369 6.89 -8.22 -14.12
C ALA A 369 5.93 -7.57 -13.12
N THR A 370 4.65 -7.94 -13.10
CA THR A 370 3.66 -7.44 -12.14
C THR A 370 3.40 -8.41 -10.99
N ASN A 371 3.93 -9.63 -11.03
CA ASN A 371 3.65 -10.63 -10.00
C ASN A 371 4.30 -10.32 -8.65
N VAL A 372 5.32 -9.46 -8.64
CA VAL A 372 6.10 -9.11 -7.46
C VAL A 372 6.30 -7.61 -7.36
N VAL A 373 6.17 -7.09 -6.14
CA VAL A 373 6.52 -5.72 -5.76
C VAL A 373 7.84 -5.79 -5.00
N ASN A 374 8.92 -5.33 -5.63
CA ASN A 374 10.27 -5.32 -5.08
C ASN A 374 10.46 -4.08 -4.21
N TYR A 375 11.11 -4.22 -3.06
CA TYR A 375 11.44 -3.09 -2.19
C TYR A 375 12.76 -3.33 -1.45
N LEU A 376 13.48 -2.24 -1.13
CA LEU A 376 14.69 -2.31 -0.30
C LEU A 376 14.39 -2.26 1.20
N THR A 377 13.25 -1.69 1.57
CA THR A 377 12.63 -1.62 2.90
C THR A 377 11.16 -1.22 2.69
N ASN A 378 10.34 -1.34 3.72
CA ASN A 378 8.97 -0.84 3.81
C ASN A 378 8.69 -0.43 5.27
N HIS A 379 7.48 0.03 5.56
CA HIS A 379 7.10 0.42 6.92
C HIS A 379 7.26 -0.69 7.99
N ASP A 380 7.34 -1.94 7.56
CA ASP A 380 7.52 -3.10 8.43
C ASP A 380 8.97 -3.38 8.82
N HIS A 381 9.90 -2.61 8.28
CA HIS A 381 11.33 -2.75 8.50
C HIS A 381 11.97 -1.44 9.00
N ASN A 382 13.22 -1.52 9.45
CA ASN A 382 14.03 -0.33 9.65
C ASN A 382 14.33 0.34 8.31
N HIS A 383 14.57 1.65 8.32
CA HIS A 383 15.21 2.27 7.16
C HIS A 383 16.59 1.65 6.92
N LEU A 384 17.00 1.59 5.65
CA LEU A 384 18.23 0.92 5.26
C LEU A 384 19.48 1.57 5.86
N MET A 385 19.44 2.89 6.09
CA MET A 385 20.50 3.61 6.79
C MET A 385 20.72 3.13 8.23
N VAL A 386 19.67 2.65 8.91
CA VAL A 386 19.81 2.07 10.26
C VAL A 386 20.47 0.71 10.18
N ASP A 387 20.03 -0.13 9.24
CA ASP A 387 20.65 -1.45 9.03
C ASP A 387 22.16 -1.33 8.70
N LEU A 388 22.55 -0.32 7.91
CA LEU A 388 23.96 -0.02 7.63
C LEU A 388 24.69 0.53 8.88
N GLY A 389 24.04 1.43 9.62
CA GLY A 389 24.59 2.03 10.83
C GLY A 389 24.86 1.00 11.94
N ASP A 390 23.96 0.03 12.12
CA ASP A 390 24.13 -1.10 13.06
C ASP A 390 25.37 -1.96 12.73
N ARG A 391 25.85 -1.88 11.48
CA ARG A 391 27.06 -2.55 10.98
C ARG A 391 28.28 -1.62 10.91
N ASN A 392 28.18 -0.42 11.48
CA ASN A 392 29.20 0.62 11.47
C ASN A 392 29.56 1.14 10.07
N ILE A 393 28.58 1.15 9.16
CA ILE A 393 28.74 1.69 7.80
C ILE A 393 28.03 3.04 7.76
N PHE A 394 28.78 4.12 7.52
CA PHE A 394 28.30 5.50 7.60
C PHE A 394 28.76 6.34 6.40
N ASP A 395 28.26 7.58 6.33
CA ASP A 395 28.68 8.61 5.39
C ASP A 395 28.68 8.11 3.93
N GLU A 396 29.66 8.53 3.12
CA GLU A 396 29.76 8.20 1.69
C GLU A 396 29.63 6.70 1.39
N GLU A 397 30.14 5.84 2.29
CA GLU A 397 30.03 4.39 2.10
C GLU A 397 28.59 3.89 2.23
N ALA A 398 27.84 4.39 3.21
CA ALA A 398 26.44 4.05 3.38
C ALA A 398 25.62 4.47 2.15
N PHE A 399 25.76 5.74 1.73
CA PHE A 399 25.08 6.25 0.54
C PHE A 399 25.45 5.47 -0.74
N ARG A 400 26.71 5.07 -0.89
CA ARG A 400 27.16 4.25 -2.03
C ARG A 400 26.49 2.87 -2.05
N ARG A 401 26.43 2.19 -0.90
CA ARG A 401 25.76 0.89 -0.77
C ARG A 401 24.25 0.97 -1.01
N ILE A 402 23.59 2.06 -0.59
CA ILE A 402 22.18 2.30 -0.94
C ILE A 402 22.03 2.47 -2.45
N ARG A 403 22.86 3.30 -3.10
CA ARG A 403 22.80 3.49 -4.57
C ARG A 403 22.92 2.17 -5.34
N LEU A 404 23.78 1.25 -4.90
CA LEU A 404 23.82 -0.11 -5.47
C LEU A 404 22.48 -0.84 -5.34
N GLY A 405 21.86 -0.81 -4.16
CA GLY A 405 20.52 -1.37 -3.95
C GLY A 405 19.48 -0.74 -4.87
N VAL A 406 19.50 0.59 -5.03
CA VAL A 406 18.54 1.34 -5.86
C VAL A 406 18.68 1.00 -7.34
N ALA A 407 19.92 0.89 -7.84
CA ALA A 407 20.17 0.44 -9.20
C ALA A 407 19.53 -0.92 -9.46
N ILE A 408 19.69 -1.86 -8.53
CA ILE A 408 19.10 -3.20 -8.63
C ILE A 408 17.58 -3.13 -8.53
N LEU A 409 17.02 -2.39 -7.57
CA LEU A 409 15.58 -2.20 -7.40
C LEU A 409 14.91 -1.72 -8.69
N MET A 410 15.47 -0.68 -9.32
CA MET A 410 14.87 -0.04 -10.50
C MET A 410 15.03 -0.86 -11.78
N THR A 411 15.94 -1.84 -11.79
CA THR A 411 16.29 -2.62 -12.99
C THR A 411 16.06 -4.12 -12.87
N ALA A 412 15.57 -4.61 -11.72
CA ALA A 412 15.08 -5.98 -11.54
C ALA A 412 13.72 -6.20 -12.23
N VAL A 413 13.36 -7.47 -12.45
CA VAL A 413 12.01 -7.84 -12.92
C VAL A 413 11.06 -7.72 -11.73
N GLY A 414 9.99 -6.95 -11.89
CA GLY A 414 9.07 -6.59 -10.81
C GLY A 414 8.68 -5.11 -10.83
N VAL A 415 7.67 -4.76 -10.03
CA VAL A 415 7.25 -3.37 -9.77
C VAL A 415 8.06 -2.85 -8.57
N PRO A 416 8.84 -1.77 -8.69
CA PRO A 416 9.56 -1.21 -7.55
C PRO A 416 8.63 -0.41 -6.63
N LEU A 417 8.87 -0.55 -5.32
CA LEU A 417 8.29 0.25 -4.25
C LEU A 417 9.41 0.97 -3.48
N VAL A 418 9.19 2.25 -3.21
CA VAL A 418 10.05 3.12 -2.39
C VAL A 418 9.26 3.52 -1.15
N TRP A 419 9.80 3.24 0.03
CA TRP A 419 9.21 3.69 1.27
C TRP A 419 9.65 5.12 1.59
N MET A 420 8.75 5.91 2.15
CA MET A 420 8.98 7.31 2.41
C MET A 420 10.24 7.56 3.27
N GLY A 421 11.17 8.39 2.80
CA GLY A 421 12.43 8.69 3.48
C GLY A 421 13.65 7.93 2.95
N GLU A 422 13.45 6.79 2.29
CA GLU A 422 14.52 6.01 1.66
C GLU A 422 15.19 6.76 0.50
N GLU A 423 14.42 7.58 -0.23
CA GLU A 423 14.89 8.25 -1.44
C GLU A 423 15.97 9.31 -1.16
N PHE A 424 16.08 9.79 0.08
CA PHE A 424 17.15 10.66 0.52
C PHE A 424 17.95 10.09 1.70
N GLY A 425 17.73 8.82 2.06
CA GLY A 425 18.53 8.10 3.05
C GLY A 425 18.30 8.61 4.47
N GLU A 426 17.04 8.60 4.90
CA GLU A 426 16.68 8.89 6.29
C GLU A 426 17.23 7.80 7.24
N TYR A 427 17.86 8.21 8.33
CA TYR A 427 18.24 7.31 9.42
C TYR A 427 17.10 7.24 10.44
N LYS A 428 16.25 6.22 10.33
CA LYS A 428 15.10 6.07 11.23
C LYS A 428 14.77 4.61 11.57
N PRO A 429 14.90 4.22 12.85
CA PRO A 429 14.50 2.89 13.30
C PRO A 429 12.99 2.70 13.19
N LYS A 430 12.55 1.46 12.97
CA LYS A 430 11.13 1.08 13.06
C LYS A 430 10.65 1.37 14.48
N THR A 431 9.56 2.11 14.58
CA THR A 431 8.92 2.47 15.86
C THR A 431 7.40 2.42 15.68
N PRO A 432 6.64 1.88 16.65
CA PRO A 432 5.18 1.96 16.64
C PRO A 432 4.67 3.36 17.00
N GLU A 433 5.56 4.28 17.41
CA GLU A 433 5.27 5.67 17.67
C GLU A 433 5.45 6.54 16.41
N SER A 434 5.13 7.84 16.51
CA SER A 434 5.21 8.77 15.39
C SER A 434 6.63 8.85 14.85
N ALA A 435 6.73 8.70 13.53
CA ALA A 435 7.97 8.50 12.81
C ALA A 435 8.13 9.56 11.71
N LYS A 436 7.89 10.83 12.04
CA LYS A 436 7.84 11.94 11.06
C LYS A 436 9.12 12.12 10.25
N ILE A 437 8.99 12.31 8.95
CA ILE A 437 10.12 12.54 8.04
C ILE A 437 10.90 13.81 8.40
N ASP A 438 12.23 13.68 8.51
CA ASP A 438 13.15 14.80 8.59
C ASP A 438 13.49 15.35 7.19
N TRP A 439 12.61 16.23 6.70
CA TRP A 439 12.80 16.93 5.42
C TRP A 439 14.05 17.82 5.38
N THR A 440 14.66 18.16 6.52
CA THR A 440 15.85 19.01 6.55
C THR A 440 17.09 18.30 5.98
N LEU A 441 17.08 16.95 5.99
CA LEU A 441 18.15 16.12 5.42
C LEU A 441 18.42 16.43 3.95
N LEU A 442 17.39 16.81 3.19
CA LEU A 442 17.52 17.21 1.78
C LEU A 442 18.37 18.48 1.55
N GLY A 443 18.75 19.19 2.62
CA GLY A 443 19.72 20.28 2.58
C GLY A 443 21.19 19.82 2.55
N ASN A 444 21.47 18.54 2.83
CA ASN A 444 22.81 17.96 2.80
C ASN A 444 23.15 17.39 1.42
N ASP A 445 24.41 17.52 1.01
CA ASP A 445 24.86 17.11 -0.33
C ASP A 445 24.71 15.60 -0.59
N LEU A 446 24.96 14.74 0.41
CA LEU A 446 24.84 13.28 0.26
C LEU A 446 23.37 12.85 0.10
N ASN A 447 22.49 13.37 0.96
CA ASN A 447 21.05 13.10 0.91
C ASN A 447 20.42 13.61 -0.39
N ARG A 448 20.75 14.85 -0.80
CA ARG A 448 20.33 15.40 -2.10
C ARG A 448 20.86 14.57 -3.26
N GLY A 449 22.13 14.15 -3.18
CA GLY A 449 22.74 13.31 -4.20
C GLY A 449 22.11 11.92 -4.29
N LEU A 450 21.57 11.38 -3.20
CA LEU A 450 20.79 10.14 -3.24
C LEU A 450 19.41 10.36 -3.87
N PHE A 451 18.73 11.46 -3.54
CA PHE A 451 17.47 11.85 -4.18
C PHE A 451 17.60 11.98 -5.70
N GLU A 452 18.63 12.69 -6.18
CA GLU A 452 18.87 12.81 -7.63
C GLU A 452 19.21 11.45 -8.28
N TYR A 453 19.84 10.53 -7.54
CA TYR A 453 20.13 9.19 -8.02
C TYR A 453 18.86 8.35 -8.20
N TYR A 454 17.95 8.36 -7.21
CA TYR A 454 16.63 7.75 -7.32
C TYR A 454 15.86 8.34 -8.51
N LYS A 455 15.75 9.67 -8.57
CA LYS A 455 15.07 10.40 -9.65
C LYS A 455 15.63 10.02 -11.03
N GLY A 456 16.95 9.95 -11.17
CA GLY A 456 17.60 9.54 -12.41
C GLY A 456 17.22 8.13 -12.85
N LEU A 457 17.23 7.16 -11.94
CA LEU A 457 16.90 5.76 -12.25
C LEU A 457 15.40 5.52 -12.45
N ILE A 458 14.54 6.22 -11.70
CA ILE A 458 13.09 6.21 -11.93
C ILE A 458 12.79 6.77 -13.32
N ASN A 459 13.43 7.89 -13.69
CA ASN A 459 13.28 8.46 -15.03
C ASN A 459 13.78 7.50 -16.12
N LEU A 460 14.91 6.81 -15.91
CA LEU A 460 15.39 5.78 -16.85
C LEU A 460 14.34 4.69 -17.05
N ARG A 461 13.83 4.12 -15.94
CA ARG A 461 12.79 3.09 -15.98
C ARG A 461 11.57 3.57 -16.76
N LYS A 462 11.14 4.81 -16.52
CA LYS A 462 9.97 5.39 -17.20
C LYS A 462 10.13 5.55 -18.70
N GLN A 463 11.36 5.79 -19.16
CA GLN A 463 11.67 6.08 -20.56
C GLN A 463 12.18 4.86 -21.33
N ASN A 464 12.57 3.79 -20.64
CA ASN A 464 13.17 2.61 -21.26
C ASN A 464 12.34 1.36 -20.99
N HIS A 465 11.52 1.01 -21.98
CA HIS A 465 10.58 -0.12 -21.91
C HIS A 465 11.27 -1.49 -21.69
N ALA A 466 12.60 -1.60 -21.85
CA ALA A 466 13.33 -2.80 -21.44
C ALA A 466 13.13 -3.16 -19.96
N LEU A 467 12.87 -2.15 -19.11
CA LEU A 467 12.72 -2.32 -17.67
C LEU A 467 11.28 -2.71 -17.26
N TYR A 468 10.34 -2.73 -18.21
CA TYR A 468 8.94 -3.14 -18.02
C TYR A 468 8.66 -4.60 -18.36
N THR A 469 9.54 -5.24 -19.13
CA THR A 469 9.35 -6.62 -19.59
C THR A 469 9.90 -7.62 -18.59
N GLU A 470 9.57 -8.89 -18.73
CA GLU A 470 10.20 -9.99 -18.01
C GLU A 470 11.51 -10.48 -18.67
N ASN A 471 11.96 -9.82 -19.74
CA ASN A 471 13.15 -10.24 -20.47
C ASN A 471 14.42 -9.86 -19.71
N ILE A 472 15.20 -10.89 -19.34
CA ILE A 472 16.45 -10.75 -18.62
C ILE A 472 17.41 -11.88 -18.97
N ASP A 473 18.71 -11.57 -18.97
CA ASP A 473 19.79 -12.54 -19.10
C ASP A 473 20.98 -12.14 -18.22
N PHE A 474 21.62 -13.10 -17.55
CA PHE A 474 22.79 -12.87 -16.70
C PHE A 474 24.06 -13.10 -17.52
N ILE A 475 24.64 -12.01 -18.01
CA ILE A 475 25.67 -12.04 -19.06
C ILE A 475 27.09 -12.24 -18.51
N HIS A 476 27.31 -11.95 -17.22
CA HIS A 476 28.60 -12.11 -16.56
C HIS A 476 28.46 -12.37 -15.07
N GLU A 477 29.20 -13.36 -14.58
CA GLU A 477 29.22 -13.77 -13.17
C GLU A 477 30.68 -13.94 -12.74
N ASN A 478 31.10 -13.21 -11.71
CA ASN A 478 32.43 -13.35 -11.13
C ASN A 478 32.35 -13.44 -9.60
N PRO A 479 32.24 -14.67 -9.06
CA PRO A 479 32.18 -14.92 -7.62
C PRO A 479 33.40 -14.37 -6.85
N GLU A 480 34.59 -14.44 -7.46
CA GLU A 480 35.85 -14.05 -6.83
C GLU A 480 35.96 -12.53 -6.67
N ALA A 481 35.57 -11.78 -7.70
CA ALA A 481 35.53 -10.32 -7.67
C ALA A 481 34.25 -9.75 -7.05
N LYS A 482 33.27 -10.60 -6.75
CA LYS A 482 31.90 -10.25 -6.33
C LYS A 482 31.18 -9.33 -7.32
N VAL A 483 31.24 -9.67 -8.61
CA VAL A 483 30.59 -8.91 -9.68
C VAL A 483 29.51 -9.75 -10.35
N LEU A 484 28.36 -9.13 -10.60
CA LEU A 484 27.27 -9.66 -11.40
C LEU A 484 26.91 -8.64 -12.49
N ALA A 485 26.68 -9.10 -13.72
CA ALA A 485 26.09 -8.29 -14.76
C ALA A 485 24.92 -8.98 -15.44
N TYR A 486 23.88 -8.22 -15.76
CA TYR A 486 22.69 -8.70 -16.45
C TYR A 486 22.17 -7.69 -17.47
N SER A 487 21.47 -8.18 -18.48
CA SER A 487 20.83 -7.39 -19.53
C SER A 487 19.31 -7.51 -19.43
N ARG A 488 18.62 -6.39 -19.61
CA ARG A 488 17.16 -6.28 -19.78
C ARG A 488 16.88 -5.75 -21.18
N TRP A 489 15.82 -6.21 -21.84
CA TRP A 489 15.46 -5.72 -23.18
C TRP A 489 13.96 -5.77 -23.45
N ASN A 490 13.50 -5.05 -24.48
CA ASN A 490 12.20 -5.29 -25.08
C ASN A 490 12.36 -5.76 -26.53
N ASP A 491 11.26 -6.21 -27.14
CA ASP A 491 11.28 -6.69 -28.52
C ASP A 491 11.31 -5.54 -29.56
N GLU A 492 11.27 -4.29 -29.10
CA GLU A 492 11.34 -3.08 -29.93
C GLU A 492 12.76 -2.51 -30.06
N GLY A 493 13.75 -3.12 -29.37
CA GLY A 493 15.17 -2.81 -29.51
C GLY A 493 15.79 -2.05 -28.34
N SER A 494 15.00 -1.58 -27.37
CA SER A 494 15.52 -0.99 -26.13
C SER A 494 16.27 -2.05 -25.32
N ARG A 495 17.42 -1.67 -24.77
CA ARG A 495 18.24 -2.55 -23.95
C ARG A 495 18.97 -1.80 -22.85
N VAL A 496 19.04 -2.42 -21.68
CA VAL A 496 19.78 -1.96 -20.52
C VAL A 496 20.73 -3.07 -20.08
N VAL A 497 21.93 -2.72 -19.66
CA VAL A 497 22.87 -3.64 -18.98
C VAL A 497 23.26 -3.04 -17.65
N VAL A 498 23.22 -3.84 -16.60
CA VAL A 498 23.66 -3.44 -15.26
C VAL A 498 24.90 -4.23 -14.91
N VAL A 499 25.94 -3.56 -14.43
CA VAL A 499 27.14 -4.20 -13.87
C VAL A 499 27.27 -3.75 -12.42
N ALA A 500 27.19 -4.71 -11.49
CA ALA A 500 27.17 -4.45 -10.05
C ALA A 500 28.38 -5.07 -9.35
N ASN A 501 29.15 -4.26 -8.63
CA ASN A 501 30.27 -4.68 -7.80
C ASN A 501 29.84 -4.69 -6.32
N PHE A 502 29.82 -5.86 -5.69
CA PHE A 502 29.46 -6.04 -4.27
C PHE A 502 30.69 -6.21 -3.36
N SER A 503 31.88 -5.81 -3.83
CA SER A 503 33.11 -5.85 -3.06
C SER A 503 33.51 -4.48 -2.51
N GLU A 504 34.44 -4.50 -1.56
CA GLU A 504 35.12 -3.30 -1.04
C GLU A 504 36.25 -2.80 -1.97
N ASN A 505 36.48 -3.48 -3.10
CA ASN A 505 37.57 -3.15 -4.01
C ASN A 505 37.11 -2.24 -5.14
N PHE A 506 37.93 -1.25 -5.46
CA PHE A 506 37.88 -0.57 -6.76
C PHE A 506 38.47 -1.49 -7.82
N LEU A 507 37.70 -1.78 -8.87
CA LEU A 507 38.09 -2.66 -9.97
C LEU A 507 38.44 -1.80 -11.19
N ALA A 508 39.72 -1.48 -11.33
CA ALA A 508 40.26 -0.69 -12.44
C ALA A 508 40.35 -1.52 -13.72
N GLY A 509 39.85 -1.00 -14.84
CA GLY A 509 39.87 -1.68 -16.13
C GLY A 509 39.24 -3.07 -16.06
N TYR A 510 38.15 -3.21 -15.33
CA TYR A 510 37.41 -4.46 -15.21
C TYR A 510 36.79 -4.83 -16.55
N HIS A 511 37.03 -6.07 -16.98
CA HIS A 511 36.50 -6.61 -18.23
C HIS A 511 35.17 -7.31 -17.99
N VAL A 512 34.11 -6.87 -18.67
CA VAL A 512 32.82 -7.56 -18.73
C VAL A 512 32.69 -8.19 -20.12
N PRO A 513 32.86 -9.52 -20.26
CA PRO A 513 32.68 -10.23 -21.52
C PRO A 513 31.20 -10.33 -21.89
N ASN A 514 30.91 -10.80 -23.12
CA ASN A 514 29.55 -11.11 -23.60
C ASN A 514 28.58 -9.91 -23.56
N PHE A 515 29.09 -8.70 -23.77
CA PHE A 515 28.23 -7.52 -23.85
C PHE A 515 27.32 -7.63 -25.10
N PRO A 516 26.00 -7.46 -24.98
CA PRO A 516 25.03 -7.96 -25.97
C PRO A 516 25.08 -7.28 -27.34
N ASN A 517 25.51 -6.02 -27.43
CA ASN A 517 25.68 -5.28 -28.68
C ASN A 517 27.04 -4.57 -28.68
N GLY A 518 27.77 -4.67 -29.81
CA GLY A 518 28.93 -3.81 -30.07
C GLY A 518 28.51 -2.41 -30.52
N GLY A 519 29.24 -1.39 -30.08
CA GLY A 519 28.99 0.02 -30.39
C GLY A 519 28.89 0.90 -29.14
N THR A 520 28.32 2.09 -29.32
CA THR A 520 28.22 3.10 -28.26
C THR A 520 27.09 2.79 -27.28
N TRP A 521 27.43 2.73 -26.01
CA TRP A 521 26.51 2.64 -24.89
C TRP A 521 26.62 3.88 -24.01
N HIS A 522 25.48 4.34 -23.51
CA HIS A 522 25.46 5.44 -22.55
C HIS A 522 25.43 4.88 -21.13
N GLU A 523 26.45 5.18 -20.31
CA GLU A 523 26.43 4.88 -18.89
C GLU A 523 25.64 5.97 -18.15
N TRP A 524 24.44 5.60 -17.73
CA TRP A 524 23.41 6.50 -17.23
C TRP A 524 23.78 7.17 -15.92
N THR A 525 24.46 6.46 -15.00
CA THR A 525 24.70 6.98 -13.64
C THR A 525 25.81 8.03 -13.60
N GLY A 526 26.84 7.87 -14.43
CA GLY A 526 27.92 8.83 -14.63
C GLY A 526 27.72 9.77 -15.81
N ASN A 527 26.67 9.57 -16.62
CA ASN A 527 26.30 10.38 -17.78
C ASN A 527 27.45 10.55 -18.80
N TYR A 528 27.97 9.43 -19.30
CA TYR A 528 29.00 9.42 -20.34
C TYR A 528 28.83 8.25 -21.31
N ASP A 529 29.35 8.41 -22.52
CA ASP A 529 29.32 7.36 -23.54
C ASP A 529 30.58 6.50 -23.48
N VAL A 530 30.43 5.21 -23.75
CA VAL A 530 31.49 4.21 -23.78
C VAL A 530 31.27 3.23 -24.93
N GLU A 531 32.35 2.74 -25.52
CA GLU A 531 32.31 1.78 -26.62
C GLU A 531 32.44 0.35 -26.10
N ALA A 532 31.49 -0.51 -26.46
CA ALA A 532 31.60 -1.96 -26.31
C ALA A 532 32.11 -2.56 -27.64
N GLY A 533 33.14 -3.41 -27.56
CA GLY A 533 33.68 -4.15 -28.71
C GLY A 533 33.15 -5.58 -28.77
N ASP A 534 33.61 -6.33 -29.77
CA ASP A 534 33.27 -7.76 -29.94
C ASP A 534 33.69 -8.62 -28.74
N ASP A 535 34.74 -8.21 -28.02
CA ASP A 535 35.24 -8.90 -26.82
C ASP A 535 34.53 -8.45 -25.53
N GLY A 536 33.58 -7.52 -25.60
CA GLY A 536 32.88 -6.93 -24.45
C GLY A 536 33.32 -5.50 -24.13
N ILE A 537 33.25 -5.13 -22.85
CA ILE A 537 33.52 -3.75 -22.39
C ILE A 537 34.55 -3.71 -21.26
N MET A 538 35.36 -2.65 -21.23
CA MET A 538 36.33 -2.35 -20.18
C MET A 538 35.87 -1.13 -19.39
N ILE A 539 35.69 -1.26 -18.08
CA ILE A 539 35.17 -0.20 -17.23
C ILE A 539 35.93 -0.12 -15.91
N ASP A 540 36.00 1.08 -15.34
CA ASP A 540 36.35 1.23 -13.93
C ASP A 540 35.06 1.13 -13.11
N ILE A 541 35.03 0.30 -12.06
CA ILE A 541 33.87 0.20 -11.16
C ILE A 541 34.33 0.23 -9.70
N GLY A 542 33.77 1.17 -8.95
CA GLY A 542 34.04 1.39 -7.54
C GLY A 542 33.42 0.34 -6.62
N PRO A 543 33.83 0.35 -5.34
CA PRO A 543 33.32 -0.59 -4.35
C PRO A 543 31.84 -0.34 -4.09
N TYR A 544 31.02 -1.39 -4.01
CA TYR A 544 29.56 -1.25 -3.85
C TYR A 544 28.93 -0.27 -4.85
N GLU A 545 29.39 -0.26 -6.11
CA GLU A 545 28.85 0.57 -7.19
C GLU A 545 28.09 -0.32 -8.19
N ALA A 546 27.03 0.22 -8.77
CA ALA A 546 26.42 -0.30 -9.99
C ALA A 546 26.52 0.73 -11.11
N LYS A 547 26.88 0.26 -12.32
CA LYS A 547 26.82 1.03 -13.56
C LYS A 547 25.68 0.53 -14.43
N VAL A 548 24.93 1.46 -15.00
CA VAL A 548 23.72 1.16 -15.78
C VAL A 548 23.92 1.69 -17.19
N PHE A 549 24.11 0.79 -18.15
CA PHE A 549 24.38 1.09 -19.54
C PHE A 549 23.09 0.99 -20.35
N VAL A 550 22.82 1.99 -21.18
CA VAL A 550 21.64 2.08 -22.04
C VAL A 550 22.08 2.02 -23.50
N TRP A 551 21.45 1.14 -24.27
CA TRP A 551 21.67 1.05 -25.71
C TRP A 551 20.83 2.11 -26.44
N HIS A 552 21.46 2.78 -27.42
CA HIS A 552 20.83 3.80 -28.26
C HIS A 552 20.19 3.24 -29.52
#